data_AF-A0A444URY8-F1
#
_entry.id   AF-A0A444URY8-F1
#
_cell.length_a   1.000
_cell.length_b   1.000
_cell.length_c   1.000
_cell.angle_alpha   90.00
_cell.angle_beta   90.00
_cell.angle_gamma   90.00
#
_symmetry.space_group_name_H-M   'P 1'
#
loop_
_entity.id
_entity.type
_entity.pdbx_description
1 polymer ?
#
loop_
_entity_poly.entity_id
_entity_poly.type
_entity_poly.pdbx_seq_one_letter_code
_entity_poly.pdbx_strand_id
1 'polypeptide(L)'
;MKQDLDTVKGELTTVKTERDTVKGELTTVKTERDTVKGELTTVMRERDTLTRELTTVKRERDTVKGELTTVKGELTTVMRERDTLTRELTTVKRERDTVKGELTTVKGELTTVKEERDTVTRELTTVKGELTTVIRERDTVKGELTTVKRERDTVTRELSTVKEEGDTVKGELTTVKRERDTVKGELTTVKRELTTVKRELTTVKGELTTVKRELTTVKRARDTVKGERDTVKRARDTVKRARDTVKGERDTVKDVPLNKISAERERHIYSANIGRCDQYALQIFKSLVNREILRQWAFHVNYNGTGAKMAVPQNVIKAMTAQVRKRFPGIGLAEEQAIRDQINGFLRRPNTALQR
;
A
#
# COMPACT_ATOMS: atom_id res chain seq x y z
N MET A 1 152.12 -166.79 -94.44
CA MET A 1 151.59 -166.08 -95.63
C MET A 1 150.08 -166.19 -95.81
N LYS A 2 149.47 -167.38 -95.98
CA LYS A 2 147.99 -167.47 -96.18
C LYS A 2 147.19 -167.18 -94.90
N GLN A 3 147.66 -167.69 -93.76
CA GLN A 3 147.07 -167.48 -92.42
C GLN A 3 147.16 -166.02 -91.95
N ASP A 4 148.26 -165.34 -92.24
CA ASP A 4 148.45 -163.91 -91.89
C ASP A 4 147.51 -163.00 -92.71
N LEU A 5 147.25 -163.35 -93.97
CA LEU A 5 146.35 -162.59 -94.85
C LEU A 5 144.87 -162.72 -94.41
N ASP A 6 144.46 -163.92 -93.96
CA ASP A 6 143.11 -164.15 -93.44
C ASP A 6 142.90 -163.46 -92.08
N THR A 7 143.94 -163.40 -91.24
CA THR A 7 143.94 -162.67 -89.96
C THR A 7 143.79 -161.16 -90.18
N VAL A 8 144.61 -160.58 -91.07
CA VAL A 8 144.53 -159.15 -91.42
C VAL A 8 143.19 -158.81 -92.09
N LYS A 9 142.59 -159.71 -92.87
CA LYS A 9 141.23 -159.53 -93.40
C LYS A 9 140.17 -159.51 -92.29
N GLY A 10 140.26 -160.41 -91.31
CA GLY A 10 139.36 -160.46 -90.15
C GLY A 10 139.46 -159.21 -89.29
N GLU A 11 140.68 -158.73 -89.04
CA GLU A 11 140.95 -157.46 -88.35
C GLU A 11 140.39 -156.29 -89.14
N LEU A 12 140.60 -156.25 -90.47
CA LEU A 12 140.05 -155.19 -91.32
C LEU A 12 138.52 -155.18 -91.32
N THR A 13 137.86 -156.34 -91.29
CA THR A 13 136.40 -156.42 -91.14
C THR A 13 135.91 -155.99 -89.77
N THR A 14 136.68 -156.26 -88.72
CA THR A 14 136.38 -155.84 -87.34
C THR A 14 136.53 -154.32 -87.20
N VAL A 15 137.65 -153.76 -87.66
CA VAL A 15 137.87 -152.31 -87.70
C VAL A 15 136.84 -151.61 -88.57
N LYS A 16 136.39 -152.25 -89.67
CA LYS A 16 135.33 -151.70 -90.52
C LYS A 16 133.99 -151.65 -89.80
N THR A 17 133.62 -152.70 -89.08
CA THR A 17 132.38 -152.76 -88.29
C THR A 17 132.44 -151.81 -87.11
N GLU A 18 133.53 -151.75 -86.36
CA GLU A 18 133.76 -150.76 -85.30
C GLU A 18 133.69 -149.33 -85.81
N ARG A 19 134.32 -149.03 -86.94
CA ARG A 19 134.20 -147.70 -87.58
C ARG A 19 132.74 -147.39 -87.94
N ASP A 20 132.01 -148.35 -88.49
CA ASP A 20 130.62 -148.14 -88.88
C ASP A 20 129.72 -147.95 -87.63
N THR A 21 130.01 -148.65 -86.51
CA THR A 21 129.39 -148.45 -85.19
C THR A 21 129.70 -147.06 -84.65
N VAL A 22 130.97 -146.66 -84.58
CA VAL A 22 131.41 -145.34 -84.12
C VAL A 22 130.82 -144.24 -84.99
N LYS A 23 130.68 -144.48 -86.30
CA LYS A 23 130.01 -143.54 -87.21
C LYS A 23 128.52 -143.43 -86.88
N GLY A 24 127.85 -144.53 -86.56
CA GLY A 24 126.48 -144.57 -86.08
C GLY A 24 126.30 -143.79 -84.77
N GLU A 25 127.14 -144.08 -83.77
CA GLU A 25 127.16 -143.36 -82.49
C GLU A 25 127.44 -141.87 -82.68
N LEU A 26 128.38 -141.51 -83.55
CA LEU A 26 128.66 -140.11 -83.89
C LEU A 26 127.45 -139.43 -84.54
N THR A 27 126.70 -140.14 -85.39
CA THR A 27 125.45 -139.61 -85.93
C THR A 27 124.39 -139.44 -84.84
N THR A 28 124.25 -140.36 -83.90
CA THR A 28 123.33 -140.26 -82.76
C THR A 28 123.69 -139.08 -81.84
N VAL A 29 124.95 -138.98 -81.43
CA VAL A 29 125.45 -137.86 -80.60
C VAL A 29 125.28 -136.53 -81.33
N LYS A 30 125.45 -136.50 -82.65
CA LYS A 30 125.18 -135.30 -83.45
C LYS A 30 123.70 -134.93 -83.41
N THR A 31 122.79 -135.88 -83.57
CA THR A 31 121.35 -135.64 -83.47
C THR A 31 120.93 -135.19 -82.07
N GLU A 32 121.43 -135.83 -81.01
CA GLU A 32 121.15 -135.44 -79.62
C GLU A 32 121.66 -134.02 -79.31
N ARG A 33 122.88 -133.70 -79.75
CA ARG A 33 123.44 -132.34 -79.62
C ARG A 33 122.58 -131.32 -80.35
N ASP A 34 122.09 -131.63 -81.56
CA ASP A 34 121.21 -130.74 -82.31
C ASP A 34 119.85 -130.58 -81.60
N THR A 35 119.30 -131.63 -80.98
CA THR A 35 118.10 -131.59 -80.13
C THR A 35 118.31 -130.71 -78.90
N VAL A 36 119.36 -130.95 -78.12
CA VAL A 36 119.71 -130.16 -76.92
C VAL A 36 119.96 -128.71 -77.29
N LYS A 37 120.59 -128.44 -78.43
CA LYS A 37 120.77 -127.08 -78.95
C LYS A 37 119.42 -126.44 -79.27
N GLY A 38 118.48 -127.19 -79.84
CA GLY A 38 117.10 -126.77 -80.05
C GLY A 38 116.40 -126.39 -78.73
N GLU A 39 116.41 -127.30 -77.75
CA GLU A 39 115.84 -127.08 -76.41
C GLU A 39 116.45 -125.86 -75.71
N LEU A 40 117.77 -125.73 -75.74
CA LEU A 40 118.48 -124.56 -75.19
C LEU A 40 117.99 -123.27 -75.84
N THR A 41 117.78 -123.25 -77.17
CA THR A 41 117.22 -122.06 -77.82
C THR A 41 115.77 -121.79 -77.42
N THR A 42 114.96 -122.81 -77.12
CA THR A 42 113.60 -122.65 -76.59
C THR A 42 113.62 -122.06 -75.19
N VAL A 43 114.42 -122.64 -74.28
CA VAL A 43 114.58 -122.14 -72.89
C VAL A 43 115.10 -120.71 -72.87
N MET A 44 116.05 -120.36 -73.75
CA MET A 44 116.53 -118.99 -73.86
C MET A 44 115.42 -118.02 -74.28
N ARG A 45 114.55 -118.42 -75.23
CA ARG A 45 113.40 -117.60 -75.63
C ARG A 45 112.39 -117.44 -74.49
N GLU A 46 112.09 -118.51 -73.77
CA GLU A 46 111.19 -118.47 -72.60
C GLU A 46 111.73 -117.57 -71.50
N ARG A 47 113.03 -117.69 -71.17
CA ARG A 47 113.70 -116.80 -70.22
C ARG A 47 113.60 -115.34 -70.65
N ASP A 48 113.81 -115.05 -71.93
CA ASP A 48 113.70 -113.69 -72.45
C ASP A 48 112.25 -113.17 -72.37
N THR A 49 111.26 -114.03 -72.63
CA THR A 49 109.83 -113.71 -72.44
C THR A 49 109.51 -113.42 -70.97
N LEU A 50 109.88 -114.31 -70.04
CA LEU A 50 109.70 -114.11 -68.60
C LEU A 50 110.41 -112.86 -68.08
N THR A 51 111.59 -112.55 -68.63
CA THR A 51 112.31 -111.32 -68.30
C THR A 51 111.51 -110.09 -68.71
N ARG A 52 110.91 -110.08 -69.92
CA ARG A 52 110.03 -108.99 -70.36
C ARG A 52 108.79 -108.88 -69.47
N GLU A 53 108.10 -109.98 -69.19
CA GLU A 53 106.93 -110.00 -68.30
C GLU A 53 107.27 -109.46 -66.91
N LEU A 54 108.39 -109.88 -66.32
CA LEU A 54 108.86 -109.36 -65.03
C LEU A 54 109.12 -107.85 -65.10
N THR A 55 109.66 -107.33 -66.20
CA THR A 55 109.81 -105.88 -66.36
C THR A 55 108.47 -105.16 -66.49
N THR A 56 107.47 -105.76 -67.13
CA THR A 56 106.11 -105.22 -67.23
C THR A 56 105.45 -105.18 -65.85
N VAL A 57 105.46 -106.29 -65.12
CA VAL A 57 104.89 -106.38 -63.76
C VAL A 57 105.56 -105.40 -62.80
N LYS A 58 106.88 -105.20 -62.90
CA LYS A 58 107.58 -104.18 -62.10
C LYS A 58 107.08 -102.77 -62.39
N ARG A 59 106.87 -102.43 -63.67
CA ARG A 59 106.31 -101.13 -64.07
C ARG A 59 104.89 -100.95 -63.57
N GLU A 60 104.03 -101.96 -63.73
CA GLU A 60 102.65 -101.92 -63.22
C GLU A 60 102.61 -101.74 -61.71
N ARG A 61 103.45 -102.46 -60.96
CA ARG A 61 103.58 -102.28 -59.51
C ARG A 61 104.00 -100.86 -59.13
N ASP A 62 104.92 -100.26 -59.88
CA ASP A 62 105.35 -98.88 -59.63
C ASP A 62 104.24 -97.87 -59.96
N THR A 63 103.46 -98.10 -61.03
CA THR A 63 102.25 -97.32 -61.36
C THR A 63 101.22 -97.40 -60.23
N VAL A 64 100.86 -98.61 -59.78
CA VAL A 64 99.90 -98.82 -58.68
C VAL A 64 100.39 -98.17 -57.39
N LYS A 65 101.70 -98.22 -57.11
CA LYS A 65 102.28 -97.54 -55.94
C LYS A 65 102.11 -96.02 -56.04
N GLY A 66 102.30 -95.44 -57.23
CA GLY A 66 102.05 -94.03 -57.50
C GLY A 66 100.58 -93.66 -57.28
N GLU A 67 99.66 -94.42 -57.86
CA GLU A 67 98.22 -94.22 -57.68
C GLU A 67 97.81 -94.30 -56.20
N LEU A 68 98.34 -95.28 -55.45
CA LEU A 68 98.10 -95.41 -54.02
C LEU A 68 98.60 -94.17 -53.24
N THR A 69 99.73 -93.58 -53.62
CA THR A 69 100.20 -92.34 -52.99
C THR A 69 99.28 -91.16 -53.30
N THR A 70 98.77 -91.04 -54.52
CA THR A 70 97.79 -90.02 -54.90
C THR A 70 96.50 -90.16 -54.10
N VAL A 71 95.92 -91.36 -54.06
CA VAL A 71 94.68 -91.65 -53.31
C VAL A 71 94.83 -91.35 -51.82
N LYS A 72 95.99 -91.66 -51.21
CA LYS A 72 96.27 -91.28 -49.82
C LYS A 72 96.31 -89.76 -49.63
N GLY A 73 96.88 -89.03 -50.58
CA GLY A 73 96.89 -87.57 -50.57
C GLY A 73 95.47 -87.00 -50.61
N GLU A 74 94.66 -87.46 -51.57
CA GLU A 74 93.25 -87.07 -51.72
C GLU A 74 92.43 -87.39 -50.47
N LEU A 75 92.58 -88.59 -49.89
CA LEU A 75 91.91 -88.96 -48.64
C LEU A 75 92.27 -88.00 -47.50
N THR A 76 93.53 -87.59 -47.41
CA THR A 76 93.98 -86.65 -46.39
C THR A 76 93.34 -85.26 -46.60
N THR A 77 93.19 -84.81 -47.84
CA THR A 77 92.49 -83.56 -48.18
C THR A 77 91.02 -83.64 -47.81
N VAL A 78 90.32 -84.70 -48.20
CA VAL A 78 88.89 -84.92 -47.86
C VAL A 78 88.67 -84.96 -46.35
N MET A 79 89.58 -85.59 -45.59
CA MET A 79 89.51 -85.60 -44.12
C MET A 79 89.62 -84.19 -43.53
N ARG A 80 90.51 -83.34 -44.07
CA ARG A 80 90.64 -81.94 -43.62
C ARG A 80 89.39 -81.13 -43.94
N GLU A 81 88.84 -81.28 -45.14
CA GLU A 81 87.60 -80.61 -45.55
C GLU A 81 86.43 -81.01 -44.66
N ARG A 82 86.27 -82.30 -44.37
CA ARG A 82 85.25 -82.80 -43.42
C ARG A 82 85.43 -82.16 -42.04
N ASP A 83 86.66 -82.06 -41.54
CA ASP A 83 86.91 -81.46 -40.23
C ASP A 83 86.58 -79.95 -40.22
N THR A 84 86.86 -79.24 -41.32
CA THR A 84 86.46 -77.83 -41.51
C THR A 84 84.95 -77.69 -41.51
N LEU A 85 84.23 -78.47 -42.34
CA LEU A 85 82.76 -78.46 -42.41
C LEU A 85 82.13 -78.82 -41.06
N THR A 86 82.74 -79.73 -40.30
CA THR A 86 82.28 -80.08 -38.96
C THR A 86 82.37 -78.88 -38.02
N ARG A 87 83.47 -78.12 -38.06
CA ARG A 87 83.62 -76.90 -37.25
C ARG A 87 82.61 -75.83 -37.67
N GLU A 88 82.46 -75.57 -38.96
CA GLU A 88 81.48 -74.61 -39.49
C GLU A 88 80.06 -74.97 -39.06
N LEU A 89 79.67 -76.24 -39.16
CA LEU A 89 78.37 -76.71 -38.69
C LEU A 89 78.16 -76.47 -37.19
N THR A 90 79.20 -76.63 -36.37
CA THR A 90 79.10 -76.30 -34.94
C THR A 90 78.96 -74.81 -34.69
N THR A 91 79.61 -73.95 -35.48
CA THR A 91 79.47 -72.49 -35.40
C THR A 91 78.05 -72.07 -35.77
N VAL A 92 77.54 -72.53 -36.92
CA VAL A 92 76.17 -72.23 -37.37
C VAL A 92 75.12 -72.71 -36.36
N LYS A 93 75.33 -73.88 -35.74
CA LYS A 93 74.44 -74.35 -34.67
C LYS A 93 74.39 -73.40 -33.48
N ARG A 94 75.54 -72.88 -33.03
CA ARG A 94 75.62 -71.91 -31.93
C ARG A 94 74.95 -70.59 -32.31
N GLU A 95 75.22 -70.06 -33.48
CA GLU A 95 74.58 -68.83 -33.98
C GLU A 95 73.06 -68.97 -34.04
N ARG A 96 72.56 -70.11 -34.54
CA ARG A 96 71.13 -70.42 -34.56
C ARG A 96 70.52 -70.46 -33.15
N ASP A 97 71.23 -71.01 -32.18
CA ASP A 97 70.77 -71.03 -30.78
C ASP A 97 70.78 -69.62 -30.17
N THR A 98 71.78 -68.79 -30.46
CA THR A 98 71.81 -67.37 -30.06
C THR A 98 70.63 -66.59 -30.63
N VAL A 99 70.39 -66.68 -31.94
CA VAL A 99 69.26 -66.00 -32.61
C VAL A 99 67.91 -66.46 -32.04
N LYS A 100 67.78 -67.75 -31.69
CA LYS A 100 66.58 -68.28 -31.04
C LYS A 100 66.38 -67.67 -29.64
N GLY A 101 67.46 -67.46 -28.89
CA GLY A 101 67.45 -66.75 -27.61
C GLY A 101 66.98 -65.30 -27.76
N GLU A 102 67.61 -64.55 -28.68
CA GLU A 102 67.25 -63.16 -28.98
C GLU A 102 65.79 -63.02 -29.41
N LEU A 103 65.30 -63.91 -30.29
CA LEU A 103 63.89 -63.93 -30.70
C LEU A 103 62.94 -64.15 -29.52
N THR A 104 63.34 -64.96 -28.53
CA THR A 104 62.55 -65.21 -27.33
C THR A 104 62.51 -63.95 -26.45
N THR A 105 63.64 -63.26 -26.28
CA THR A 105 63.72 -61.97 -25.57
C THR A 105 62.84 -60.92 -26.23
N VAL A 106 62.96 -60.71 -27.54
CA VAL A 106 62.17 -59.73 -28.29
C VAL A 106 60.67 -60.02 -28.19
N LYS A 107 60.26 -61.30 -28.20
CA LYS A 107 58.86 -61.66 -27.97
C LYS A 107 58.38 -61.27 -26.58
N GLY A 108 59.21 -61.46 -25.55
CA GLY A 108 58.92 -61.03 -24.18
C GLY A 108 58.78 -59.51 -24.06
N GLU A 109 59.70 -58.76 -24.64
CA GLU A 109 59.64 -57.29 -24.68
C GLU A 109 58.37 -56.80 -25.40
N LEU A 110 58.02 -57.42 -26.54
CA LEU A 110 56.80 -57.09 -27.27
C LEU A 110 55.53 -57.36 -26.45
N THR A 111 55.51 -58.41 -25.63
CA THR A 111 54.38 -58.67 -24.72
C THR A 111 54.29 -57.58 -23.64
N THR A 112 55.40 -57.20 -23.02
CA THR A 112 55.43 -56.12 -22.02
C THR A 112 54.94 -54.80 -22.61
N VAL A 113 55.45 -54.39 -23.78
CA VAL A 113 55.03 -53.16 -24.45
C VAL A 113 53.53 -53.15 -24.78
N LYS A 114 52.96 -54.31 -25.14
CA LYS A 114 51.51 -54.42 -25.39
C LYS A 114 50.70 -54.20 -24.11
N GLU A 115 51.13 -54.78 -22.99
CA GLU A 115 50.48 -54.62 -21.68
C GLU A 115 50.56 -53.18 -21.17
N GLU A 116 51.72 -52.53 -21.33
CA GLU A 116 51.90 -51.11 -21.03
C GLU A 116 50.97 -50.23 -21.89
N ARG A 117 50.90 -50.48 -23.20
CA ARG A 117 49.99 -49.77 -24.10
C ARG A 117 48.53 -49.94 -23.69
N ASP A 118 48.11 -51.15 -23.32
CA ASP A 118 46.76 -51.41 -22.82
C ASP A 118 46.49 -50.66 -21.51
N THR A 119 47.47 -50.59 -20.61
CA THR A 119 47.37 -49.83 -19.35
C THR A 119 47.19 -48.34 -19.60
N VAL A 120 48.05 -47.74 -20.42
CA VAL A 120 47.94 -46.32 -20.82
C VAL A 120 46.61 -46.04 -21.51
N THR A 121 46.10 -46.97 -22.32
CA THR A 121 44.78 -46.83 -22.99
C THR A 121 43.63 -46.80 -21.99
N ARG A 122 43.69 -47.61 -20.92
CA ARG A 122 42.68 -47.59 -19.84
C ARG A 122 42.76 -46.29 -19.04
N GLU A 123 43.95 -45.86 -18.66
CA GLU A 123 44.15 -44.58 -17.95
C GLU A 123 43.62 -43.40 -18.75
N LEU A 124 43.91 -43.34 -20.06
CA LEU A 124 43.37 -42.29 -20.94
C LEU A 124 41.83 -42.29 -20.99
N THR A 125 41.21 -43.47 -20.98
CA THR A 125 39.75 -43.60 -20.92
C THR A 125 39.19 -43.06 -19.60
N THR A 126 39.83 -43.38 -18.47
CA THR A 126 39.46 -42.87 -17.14
C THR A 126 39.56 -41.35 -17.08
N VAL A 127 40.69 -40.78 -17.51
CA VAL A 127 40.91 -39.32 -17.53
C VAL A 127 39.88 -38.60 -18.39
N LYS A 128 39.49 -39.16 -19.55
CA LYS A 128 38.41 -38.61 -20.37
C LYS A 128 37.05 -38.61 -19.65
N GLY A 129 36.76 -39.67 -18.90
CA GLY A 129 35.56 -39.76 -18.07
C GLY A 129 35.52 -38.71 -16.96
N GLU A 130 36.64 -38.54 -16.25
CA GLU A 130 36.81 -37.51 -15.21
C GLU A 130 36.65 -36.10 -15.79
N LEU A 131 37.31 -35.80 -16.91
CA LEU A 131 37.18 -34.51 -17.60
C LEU A 131 35.72 -34.20 -17.97
N THR A 132 34.98 -35.20 -18.46
CA THR A 132 33.56 -35.03 -18.79
C THR A 132 32.73 -34.74 -17.53
N THR A 133 33.07 -35.33 -16.39
CA THR A 133 32.40 -35.07 -15.10
C THR A 133 32.66 -33.64 -14.62
N VAL A 134 33.93 -33.21 -14.64
CA VAL A 134 34.32 -31.84 -14.28
C VAL A 134 33.62 -30.79 -15.16
N ILE A 135 33.47 -31.05 -16.46
CA ILE A 135 32.74 -30.16 -17.37
C ILE A 135 31.27 -30.00 -16.93
N ARG A 136 30.61 -31.11 -16.57
CA ARG A 136 29.20 -31.08 -16.10
C ARG A 136 29.07 -30.31 -14.79
N GLU A 137 29.95 -30.55 -13.83
CA GLU A 137 29.97 -29.81 -12.55
C GLU A 137 30.16 -28.32 -12.77
N ARG A 138 31.09 -27.91 -13.65
CA ARG A 138 31.29 -26.51 -14.02
C ARG A 138 30.01 -25.89 -14.59
N ASP A 139 29.30 -26.61 -15.46
CA ASP A 139 28.05 -26.10 -16.05
C ASP A 139 26.93 -25.98 -15.03
N THR A 140 26.82 -26.92 -14.08
CA THR A 140 25.90 -26.81 -12.94
C THR A 140 26.19 -25.57 -12.09
N VAL A 141 27.44 -25.37 -11.67
CA VAL A 141 27.85 -24.19 -10.88
C VAL A 141 27.58 -22.88 -11.64
N LYS A 142 27.81 -22.87 -12.96
CA LYS A 142 27.49 -21.70 -13.80
C LYS A 142 25.99 -21.42 -13.78
N GLY A 143 25.15 -22.45 -13.85
CA GLY A 143 23.69 -22.35 -13.72
C GLY A 143 23.29 -21.73 -12.38
N GLU A 144 23.77 -22.30 -11.27
CA GLU A 144 23.51 -21.81 -9.92
C GLU A 144 23.91 -20.34 -9.74
N LEU A 145 25.09 -19.96 -10.24
CA LEU A 145 25.55 -18.56 -10.20
C LEU A 145 24.60 -17.61 -10.94
N THR A 146 23.99 -18.05 -12.06
CA THR A 146 22.99 -17.22 -12.76
C THR A 146 21.70 -17.09 -11.96
N THR A 147 21.29 -18.13 -11.23
CA THR A 147 20.11 -18.08 -10.34
C THR A 147 20.35 -17.12 -9.19
N VAL A 148 21.47 -17.25 -8.47
CA VAL A 148 21.84 -16.35 -7.36
C VAL A 148 21.91 -14.90 -7.82
N LYS A 149 22.44 -14.62 -9.02
CA LYS A 149 22.45 -13.26 -9.58
C LYS A 149 21.03 -12.69 -9.78
N ARG A 150 20.09 -13.50 -10.29
CA ARG A 150 18.69 -13.09 -10.47
C ARG A 150 18.01 -12.84 -9.13
N GLU A 151 18.21 -13.72 -8.16
CA GLU A 151 17.67 -13.55 -6.79
C GLU A 151 18.19 -12.27 -6.15
N ARG A 152 19.51 -12.01 -6.25
CA ARG A 152 20.12 -10.77 -5.78
C ARG A 152 19.48 -9.54 -6.43
N ASP A 153 19.25 -9.57 -7.74
CA ASP A 153 18.59 -8.46 -8.45
C ASP A 153 17.15 -8.26 -7.95
N THR A 154 16.41 -9.34 -7.69
CA THR A 154 15.05 -9.28 -7.11
C THR A 154 15.04 -8.66 -5.73
N VAL A 155 15.87 -9.18 -4.80
CA VAL A 155 16.01 -8.61 -3.45
C VAL A 155 16.43 -7.13 -3.50
N THR A 156 17.29 -6.76 -4.46
CA THR A 156 17.70 -5.36 -4.63
C THR A 156 16.52 -4.47 -5.04
N ARG A 157 15.63 -4.95 -5.92
CA ARG A 157 14.41 -4.20 -6.29
C ARG A 157 13.44 -4.09 -5.11
N GLU A 158 13.19 -5.20 -4.41
CA GLU A 158 12.33 -5.22 -3.22
C GLU A 158 12.83 -4.24 -2.15
N LEU A 159 14.14 -4.22 -1.89
CA LEU A 159 14.73 -3.27 -0.95
C LEU A 159 14.52 -1.81 -1.38
N SER A 160 14.59 -1.51 -2.67
CA SER A 160 14.29 -0.16 -3.18
C SER A 160 12.82 0.20 -2.97
N THR A 161 11.89 -0.72 -3.26
CA THR A 161 10.45 -0.49 -3.01
C THR A 161 10.17 -0.24 -1.53
N VAL A 162 10.72 -1.04 -0.62
CA VAL A 162 10.56 -0.85 0.83
C VAL A 162 11.11 0.51 1.29
N LYS A 163 12.20 0.99 0.69
CA LYS A 163 12.73 2.34 0.99
C LYS A 163 11.76 3.43 0.56
N GLU A 164 11.20 3.33 -0.65
CA GLU A 164 10.21 4.30 -1.16
C GLU A 164 8.93 4.32 -0.31
N GLU A 165 8.45 3.14 0.10
CA GLU A 165 7.33 3.02 1.04
C GLU A 165 7.66 3.67 2.39
N GLY A 166 8.86 3.43 2.93
CA GLY A 166 9.34 4.05 4.17
C GLY A 166 9.38 5.59 4.09
N ASP A 167 9.83 6.14 2.97
CA ASP A 167 9.83 7.58 2.72
C ASP A 167 8.40 8.15 2.61
N THR A 168 7.49 7.40 1.99
CA THR A 168 6.06 7.75 1.89
C THR A 168 5.42 7.82 3.27
N VAL A 169 5.58 6.77 4.09
CA VAL A 169 5.06 6.72 5.48
C VAL A 169 5.65 7.85 6.33
N LYS A 170 6.94 8.14 6.15
CA LYS A 170 7.58 9.28 6.84
C LYS A 170 6.92 10.60 6.42
N GLY A 171 6.61 10.79 5.15
CA GLY A 171 5.85 11.92 4.63
C GLY A 171 4.47 12.05 5.29
N GLU A 172 3.68 10.97 5.27
CA GLU A 172 2.35 10.92 5.90
C GLU A 172 2.41 11.26 7.39
N LEU A 173 3.39 10.71 8.12
CA LEU A 173 3.60 11.02 9.53
C LEU A 173 3.86 12.52 9.76
N THR A 174 4.59 13.19 8.86
CA THR A 174 4.76 14.65 8.97
C THR A 174 3.46 15.41 8.74
N THR A 175 2.61 14.95 7.83
CA THR A 175 1.28 15.55 7.59
C THR A 175 0.39 15.40 8.80
N VAL A 176 0.25 14.18 9.34
CA VAL A 176 -0.55 13.92 10.55
C VAL A 176 -0.05 14.74 11.74
N LYS A 177 1.28 14.91 11.88
CA LYS A 177 1.84 15.78 12.93
C LYS A 177 1.38 17.23 12.79
N ARG A 178 1.36 17.78 11.57
CA ARG A 178 0.89 19.14 11.29
C ARG A 178 -0.60 19.29 11.57
N GLU A 179 -1.42 18.34 11.10
CA GLU A 179 -2.86 18.33 11.37
C GLU A 179 -3.15 18.31 12.88
N ARG A 180 -2.44 17.47 13.63
CA ARG A 180 -2.53 17.43 15.10
C ARG A 180 -2.17 18.76 15.75
N ASP A 181 -1.15 19.46 15.24
CA ASP A 181 -0.78 20.79 15.73
C ASP A 181 -1.86 21.84 15.40
N THR A 182 -2.45 21.79 14.21
CA THR A 182 -3.60 22.64 13.82
C THR A 182 -4.80 22.43 14.74
N VAL A 183 -5.24 21.18 14.93
CA VAL A 183 -6.36 20.83 15.82
C VAL A 183 -6.08 21.27 17.26
N LYS A 184 -4.83 21.16 17.72
CA LYS A 184 -4.43 21.67 19.04
C LYS A 184 -4.62 23.19 19.13
N GLY A 185 -4.24 23.93 18.08
CA GLY A 185 -4.45 25.37 17.99
C GLY A 185 -5.94 25.76 17.99
N GLU A 186 -6.76 25.09 17.20
CA GLU A 186 -8.21 25.28 17.18
C GLU A 186 -8.83 25.01 18.56
N LEU A 187 -8.44 23.93 19.23
CA LEU A 187 -8.88 23.62 20.58
C LEU A 187 -8.52 24.72 21.58
N THR A 188 -7.33 25.32 21.48
CA THR A 188 -6.97 26.48 22.33
C THR A 188 -7.85 27.69 22.05
N THR A 189 -8.22 27.94 20.80
CA THR A 189 -9.13 29.02 20.41
C THR A 189 -10.52 28.81 20.97
N VAL A 190 -11.10 27.61 20.78
CA VAL A 190 -12.42 27.24 21.34
C VAL A 190 -12.44 27.36 22.85
N LYS A 191 -11.37 26.94 23.55
CA LYS A 191 -11.27 27.12 25.01
C LYS A 191 -11.32 28.59 25.42
N ARG A 192 -10.65 29.47 24.67
CA ARG A 192 -10.66 30.93 24.92
C ARG A 192 -12.04 31.53 24.67
N GLU A 193 -12.70 31.15 23.58
CA GLU A 193 -14.07 31.58 23.28
C GLU A 193 -15.04 31.12 24.37
N LEU A 194 -14.93 29.87 24.82
CA LEU A 194 -15.72 29.35 25.94
C LEU A 194 -15.53 30.15 27.22
N THR A 195 -14.30 30.56 27.55
CA THR A 195 -14.05 31.44 28.69
C THR A 195 -14.68 32.83 28.50
N THR A 196 -14.65 33.39 27.29
CA THR A 196 -15.32 34.66 26.97
C THR A 196 -16.83 34.55 27.16
N VAL A 197 -17.46 33.54 26.55
CA VAL A 197 -18.91 33.28 26.68
C VAL A 197 -19.32 33.07 28.14
N LYS A 198 -18.51 32.34 28.93
CA LYS A 198 -18.76 32.19 30.36
C LYS A 198 -18.77 33.52 31.10
N ARG A 199 -17.83 34.42 30.77
CA ARG A 199 -17.77 35.77 31.35
C ARG A 199 -18.98 36.61 30.93
N GLU A 200 -19.34 36.60 29.65
CA GLU A 200 -20.53 37.28 29.16
C GLU A 200 -21.80 36.77 29.85
N LEU A 201 -21.95 35.45 30.00
CA LEU A 201 -23.06 34.85 30.75
C LEU A 201 -23.08 35.32 32.21
N THR A 202 -21.93 35.47 32.88
CA THR A 202 -21.89 36.04 34.23
C THR A 202 -22.32 37.51 34.27
N THR A 203 -21.92 38.31 33.28
CA THR A 203 -22.37 39.70 33.14
C THR A 203 -23.87 39.79 32.95
N VAL A 204 -24.43 39.05 31.98
CA VAL A 204 -25.88 39.00 31.70
C VAL A 204 -26.66 38.55 32.93
N LYS A 205 -26.15 37.58 33.70
CA LYS A 205 -26.78 37.20 34.98
C LYS A 205 -26.81 38.37 35.98
N GLY A 206 -25.73 39.15 36.09
CA GLY A 206 -25.67 40.35 36.94
C GLY A 206 -26.56 41.50 36.47
N GLU A 207 -26.69 41.69 35.15
CA GLU A 207 -27.65 42.63 34.58
C GLU A 207 -29.09 42.18 34.86
N LEU A 208 -29.38 40.89 34.70
CA LEU A 208 -30.71 40.33 35.01
C LEU A 208 -31.07 40.50 36.49
N THR A 209 -30.13 40.34 37.42
CA THR A 209 -30.40 40.61 38.85
C THR A 209 -30.64 42.09 39.09
N THR A 210 -29.91 42.98 38.40
CA THR A 210 -30.11 44.44 38.47
C THR A 210 -31.50 44.83 37.94
N VAL A 211 -31.87 44.37 36.76
CA VAL A 211 -33.21 44.59 36.17
C VAL A 211 -34.31 44.04 37.07
N LYS A 212 -34.12 42.86 37.67
CA LYS A 212 -35.08 42.33 38.66
C LYS A 212 -35.24 43.27 39.85
N ARG A 213 -34.15 43.81 40.38
CA ARG A 213 -34.18 44.78 41.49
C ARG A 213 -34.88 46.07 41.07
N GLU A 214 -34.54 46.64 39.92
CA GLU A 214 -35.21 47.82 39.37
C GLU A 214 -36.70 47.57 39.16
N LEU A 215 -37.09 46.41 38.61
CA LEU A 215 -38.49 46.02 38.47
C LEU A 215 -39.20 45.98 39.83
N THR A 216 -38.55 45.50 40.90
CA THR A 216 -39.13 45.57 42.25
C THR A 216 -39.27 47.01 42.75
N THR A 217 -38.31 47.88 42.47
CA THR A 217 -38.38 49.31 42.80
C THR A 217 -39.52 49.99 42.04
N VAL A 218 -39.64 49.75 40.74
CA VAL A 218 -40.74 50.26 39.91
C VAL A 218 -42.09 49.73 40.38
N LYS A 219 -42.19 48.45 40.78
CA LYS A 219 -43.40 47.90 41.40
C LYS A 219 -43.77 48.65 42.68
N ARG A 220 -42.81 48.88 43.58
CA ARG A 220 -43.03 49.67 44.81
C ARG A 220 -43.45 51.10 44.49
N ALA A 221 -42.76 51.78 43.58
CA ALA A 221 -43.10 53.13 43.15
C ALA A 221 -44.51 53.20 42.57
N ARG A 222 -44.89 52.23 41.72
CA ARG A 222 -46.25 52.10 41.19
C ARG A 222 -47.28 51.89 42.30
N ASP A 223 -46.98 51.09 43.32
CA ASP A 223 -47.87 50.88 44.46
C ASP A 223 -48.00 52.16 45.32
N THR A 224 -46.92 52.92 45.51
CA THR A 224 -46.94 54.25 46.14
C THR A 224 -47.82 55.21 45.36
N VAL A 225 -47.60 55.36 44.05
CA VAL A 225 -48.41 56.23 43.17
C VAL A 225 -49.88 55.81 43.19
N LYS A 226 -50.16 54.49 43.23
CA LYS A 226 -51.53 53.99 43.39
C LYS A 226 -52.14 54.45 44.72
N GLY A 227 -51.40 54.36 45.82
CA GLY A 227 -51.82 54.84 47.13
C GLY A 227 -52.04 56.36 47.19
N GLU A 228 -51.14 57.14 46.59
CA GLU A 228 -51.28 58.60 46.44
C GLU A 228 -52.52 58.96 45.64
N ARG A 229 -52.73 58.30 44.49
CA ARG A 229 -53.93 58.48 43.66
C ARG A 229 -55.21 58.20 44.43
N ASP A 230 -55.23 57.12 45.23
CA ASP A 230 -56.39 56.77 46.05
C ASP A 230 -56.61 57.80 47.20
N THR A 231 -55.54 58.46 47.67
CA THR A 231 -55.60 59.55 48.64
C THR A 231 -56.14 60.83 48.00
N VAL A 232 -55.67 61.20 46.81
CA VAL A 232 -56.21 62.31 46.00
C VAL A 232 -57.68 62.09 45.68
N LYS A 233 -58.08 60.85 45.35
CA LYS A 233 -59.49 60.50 45.13
C LYS A 233 -60.34 60.79 46.37
N ARG A 234 -59.88 60.41 47.57
CA ARG A 234 -60.54 60.71 48.85
C ARG A 234 -60.61 62.22 49.14
N ALA A 235 -59.53 62.96 48.88
CA ALA A 235 -59.51 64.41 49.03
C ALA A 235 -60.53 65.09 48.09
N ARG A 236 -60.57 64.67 46.82
CA ARG A 236 -61.55 65.14 45.83
C ARG A 236 -63.00 64.88 46.29
N ASP A 237 -63.28 63.69 46.81
CA ASP A 237 -64.61 63.33 47.29
C ASP A 237 -64.99 64.16 48.54
N THR A 238 -64.02 64.57 49.36
CA THR A 238 -64.22 65.46 50.51
C THR A 238 -64.54 66.90 50.07
N VAL A 239 -63.80 67.44 49.10
CA VAL A 239 -64.08 68.75 48.49
C VAL A 239 -65.47 68.78 47.83
N LYS A 240 -65.87 67.68 47.21
CA LYS A 240 -67.22 67.55 46.64
C LYS A 240 -68.31 67.72 47.71
N ARG A 241 -68.16 67.09 48.88
CA ARG A 241 -69.13 67.23 50.00
C ARG A 241 -69.17 68.66 50.55
N ALA A 242 -68.02 69.32 50.69
CA ALA A 242 -67.97 70.72 51.14
C ALA A 242 -68.67 71.68 50.17
N ARG A 243 -68.57 71.44 48.86
CA ARG A 243 -69.30 72.21 47.84
C ARG A 243 -70.81 72.06 47.97
N ASP A 244 -71.31 70.86 48.27
CA ASP A 244 -72.74 70.60 48.37
C ASP A 244 -73.37 71.25 49.62
N THR A 245 -72.62 71.43 50.71
CA THR A 245 -73.06 72.17 51.92
C THR A 245 -73.22 73.68 51.67
N VAL A 246 -72.26 74.31 50.96
CA VAL A 246 -72.28 75.77 50.70
C VAL A 246 -73.43 76.20 49.77
N LYS A 247 -73.97 75.28 48.97
CA LYS A 247 -75.09 75.57 48.06
C LYS A 247 -76.45 75.70 48.77
N GLY A 248 -76.58 75.25 50.02
CA GLY A 248 -77.84 75.22 50.77
C GLY A 248 -78.26 76.52 51.47
N GLU A 249 -77.36 77.51 51.63
CA GLU A 249 -77.59 78.68 52.51
C GLU A 249 -77.87 80.01 51.80
N ARG A 250 -78.01 80.03 50.46
CA ARG A 250 -78.01 81.30 49.68
C ARG A 250 -79.30 81.64 48.93
N ASP A 251 -80.49 81.37 49.48
CA ASP A 251 -81.77 81.87 48.92
C ASP A 251 -82.82 82.19 50.01
N THR A 252 -83.03 83.48 50.35
CA THR A 252 -84.31 84.13 50.79
C THR A 252 -84.11 85.59 51.26
N VAL A 253 -85.06 86.49 50.93
CA VAL A 253 -85.14 87.90 51.42
C VAL A 253 -86.29 88.02 52.42
N LYS A 254 -86.10 88.81 53.50
CA LYS A 254 -86.94 88.88 54.73
C LYS A 254 -88.27 89.67 54.56
N ASP A 255 -89.27 89.33 55.37
CA ASP A 255 -90.61 89.95 55.49
C ASP A 255 -90.59 91.44 55.90
N VAL A 256 -91.59 92.23 55.48
CA VAL A 256 -91.70 93.68 55.77
C VAL A 256 -92.93 94.09 56.60
N PRO A 257 -92.89 95.15 57.44
CA PRO A 257 -94.03 95.58 58.25
C PRO A 257 -95.22 96.03 57.40
N LEU A 258 -96.45 95.63 57.79
CA LEU A 258 -97.68 95.96 57.08
C LEU A 258 -98.49 97.07 57.79
N ASN A 259 -98.98 98.04 57.03
CA ASN A 259 -99.88 99.10 57.50
C ASN A 259 -101.28 98.54 57.77
N LYS A 260 -101.93 98.98 58.86
CA LYS A 260 -103.34 98.68 59.14
C LYS A 260 -104.25 99.55 58.26
N ILE A 261 -105.09 98.94 57.45
CA ILE A 261 -106.13 99.62 56.67
C ILE A 261 -107.38 99.73 57.55
N SER A 262 -107.83 100.96 57.87
CA SER A 262 -109.05 101.17 58.64
C SER A 262 -110.28 100.69 57.86
N ALA A 263 -111.32 100.22 58.56
CA ALA A 263 -112.53 99.68 57.93
C ALA A 263 -113.24 100.71 57.02
N GLU A 264 -113.13 102.00 57.33
CA GLU A 264 -113.66 103.08 56.49
C GLU A 264 -112.88 103.22 55.17
N ARG A 265 -111.55 103.20 55.24
CA ARG A 265 -110.69 103.26 54.04
C ARG A 265 -110.83 102.00 53.18
N GLU A 266 -110.94 100.83 53.79
CA GLU A 266 -111.21 99.58 53.06
C GLU A 266 -112.57 99.64 52.35
N ARG A 267 -113.64 100.09 53.02
CA ARG A 267 -114.96 100.28 52.39
C ARG A 267 -114.90 101.24 51.21
N HIS A 268 -114.17 102.35 51.34
CA HIS A 268 -114.00 103.31 50.26
C HIS A 268 -113.22 102.72 49.07
N ILE A 269 -112.14 101.97 49.34
CA ILE A 269 -111.38 101.26 48.29
C ILE A 269 -112.29 100.23 47.60
N TYR A 270 -113.12 99.50 48.35
CA TYR A 270 -114.05 98.53 47.77
C TYR A 270 -115.14 99.20 46.92
N SER A 271 -115.81 100.25 47.43
CA SER A 271 -116.86 100.96 46.69
C SER A 271 -116.36 101.58 45.39
N ALA A 272 -115.10 102.04 45.36
CA ALA A 272 -114.48 102.60 44.16
C ALA A 272 -114.04 101.53 43.13
N ASN A 273 -114.02 100.25 43.50
CA ASN A 273 -113.51 99.15 42.67
C ASN A 273 -114.49 97.96 42.62
N ILE A 274 -115.80 98.22 42.76
CA ILE A 274 -116.85 97.19 42.65
C ILE A 274 -116.71 96.49 41.28
N GLY A 275 -116.63 95.16 41.29
CA GLY A 275 -116.47 94.35 40.08
C GLY A 275 -115.06 94.29 39.48
N ARG A 276 -114.05 94.98 40.05
CA ARG A 276 -112.66 95.03 39.53
C ARG A 276 -111.66 94.53 40.59
N CYS A 277 -111.54 93.21 40.72
CA CYS A 277 -110.74 92.58 41.79
C CYS A 277 -109.23 92.87 41.69
N ASP A 278 -108.69 93.00 40.49
CA ASP A 278 -107.29 93.34 40.18
C ASP A 278 -106.92 94.75 40.67
N GLN A 279 -107.79 95.73 40.42
CA GLN A 279 -107.60 97.11 40.89
C GLN A 279 -107.77 97.20 42.39
N TYR A 280 -108.77 96.50 42.94
CA TYR A 280 -108.95 96.39 44.39
C TYR A 280 -107.69 95.82 45.06
N ALA A 281 -107.15 94.71 44.54
CA ALA A 281 -105.90 94.11 45.05
C ALA A 281 -104.72 95.08 44.99
N LEU A 282 -104.57 95.83 43.89
CA LEU A 282 -103.52 96.82 43.76
C LEU A 282 -103.66 97.96 44.79
N GLN A 283 -104.87 98.44 45.05
CA GLN A 283 -105.10 99.50 46.04
C GLN A 283 -104.86 99.01 47.47
N ILE A 284 -105.24 97.76 47.76
CA ILE A 284 -104.90 97.10 49.01
C ILE A 284 -103.38 96.93 49.14
N PHE A 285 -102.69 96.46 48.10
CA PHE A 285 -101.23 96.33 48.08
C PHE A 285 -100.52 97.65 48.40
N LYS A 286 -100.93 98.74 47.73
CA LYS A 286 -100.42 100.10 47.97
C LYS A 286 -100.71 100.63 49.38
N SER A 287 -101.80 100.15 49.99
CA SER A 287 -102.21 100.58 51.32
C SER A 287 -101.55 99.74 52.42
N LEU A 288 -101.26 98.46 52.15
CA LEU A 288 -100.61 97.53 53.07
C LEU A 288 -99.12 97.79 53.22
N VAL A 289 -98.43 98.18 52.15
CA VAL A 289 -96.98 98.40 52.17
C VAL A 289 -96.68 99.90 52.28
N ASN A 290 -95.77 100.26 53.17
CA ASN A 290 -95.31 101.64 53.31
C ASN A 290 -94.75 102.15 51.96
N ARG A 291 -95.08 103.40 51.59
CA ARG A 291 -94.62 104.04 50.35
C ARG A 291 -93.10 103.96 50.17
N GLU A 292 -92.31 104.07 51.22
CA GLU A 292 -90.84 103.99 51.18
C GLU A 292 -90.37 102.62 50.66
N ILE A 293 -90.99 101.55 51.15
CA ILE A 293 -90.68 100.16 50.76
C ILE A 293 -91.09 99.92 49.31
N LEU A 294 -92.26 100.42 48.91
CA LEU A 294 -92.71 100.32 47.51
C LEU A 294 -91.77 101.05 46.54
N ARG A 295 -91.16 102.18 46.95
CA ARG A 295 -90.13 102.87 46.14
C ARG A 295 -88.88 102.02 45.98
N GLN A 296 -88.39 101.40 47.05
CA GLN A 296 -87.21 100.51 46.98
C GLN A 296 -87.47 99.27 46.11
N TRP A 297 -88.71 98.81 46.04
CA TRP A 297 -89.11 97.66 45.24
C TRP A 297 -89.29 97.97 43.76
N ALA A 298 -89.45 99.24 43.40
CA ALA A 298 -89.57 99.64 42.00
C ALA A 298 -88.37 99.11 41.19
N PHE A 299 -88.65 98.50 40.05
CA PHE A 299 -87.68 97.85 39.15
C PHE A 299 -86.90 96.64 39.69
N HIS A 300 -86.71 96.50 41.01
CA HIS A 300 -85.89 95.44 41.64
C HIS A 300 -86.68 94.24 42.17
N VAL A 301 -87.99 94.40 42.35
CA VAL A 301 -88.89 93.36 42.87
C VAL A 301 -89.99 93.08 41.85
N ASN A 302 -90.38 91.81 41.74
CA ASN A 302 -91.60 91.41 41.05
C ASN A 302 -92.33 90.35 41.89
N TYR A 303 -93.57 90.04 41.55
CA TYR A 303 -94.45 89.21 42.37
C TYR A 303 -93.84 87.83 42.72
N ASN A 304 -93.08 87.19 41.81
CA ASN A 304 -92.54 85.83 41.97
C ASN A 304 -91.00 85.73 42.11
N GLY A 305 -90.26 86.83 41.97
CA GLY A 305 -88.79 86.84 41.98
C GLY A 305 -88.13 86.25 40.73
N THR A 306 -88.73 86.43 39.55
CA THR A 306 -88.19 85.91 38.28
C THR A 306 -87.30 86.93 37.55
N GLY A 307 -86.34 86.46 36.75
CA GLY A 307 -85.50 87.33 35.90
C GLY A 307 -84.50 88.21 36.65
N ALA A 308 -83.79 87.63 37.64
CA ALA A 308 -82.80 88.30 38.51
C ALA A 308 -83.36 89.43 39.40
N LYS A 309 -84.69 89.43 39.64
CA LYS A 309 -85.38 90.33 40.56
C LYS A 309 -85.78 89.59 41.82
N MET A 310 -85.89 90.29 42.94
CA MET A 310 -86.36 89.69 44.20
C MET A 310 -87.89 89.48 44.17
N ALA A 311 -88.40 88.50 44.90
CA ALA A 311 -89.84 88.26 45.03
C ALA A 311 -90.48 89.25 46.02
N VAL A 312 -91.75 89.62 45.82
CA VAL A 312 -92.53 90.31 46.86
C VAL A 312 -92.59 89.39 48.10
N PRO A 313 -92.27 89.88 49.31
CA PRO A 313 -92.29 89.08 50.52
C PRO A 313 -93.65 88.41 50.76
N GLN A 314 -93.59 87.17 51.24
CA GLN A 314 -94.77 86.32 51.38
C GLN A 314 -95.80 86.90 52.35
N ASN A 315 -95.37 87.63 53.38
CA ASN A 315 -96.30 88.25 54.31
C ASN A 315 -97.19 89.33 53.64
N VAL A 316 -96.66 90.07 52.67
CA VAL A 316 -97.41 91.08 51.88
C VAL A 316 -98.41 90.40 50.97
N ILE A 317 -97.97 89.38 50.24
CA ILE A 317 -98.83 88.61 49.33
C ILE A 317 -100.00 88.00 50.13
N LYS A 318 -99.71 87.34 51.26
CA LYS A 318 -100.73 86.73 52.11
C LYS A 318 -101.74 87.75 52.63
N ALA A 319 -101.30 88.88 53.16
CA ALA A 319 -102.19 89.91 53.70
C ALA A 319 -103.08 90.55 52.63
N MET A 320 -102.52 90.84 51.46
CA MET A 320 -103.28 91.36 50.32
C MET A 320 -104.31 90.35 49.84
N THR A 321 -103.89 89.10 49.58
CA THR A 321 -104.79 88.04 49.11
C THR A 321 -105.91 87.76 50.12
N ALA A 322 -105.63 87.82 51.43
CA ALA A 322 -106.64 87.69 52.47
C ALA A 322 -107.71 88.80 52.40
N GLN A 323 -107.31 90.05 52.12
CA GLN A 323 -108.26 91.16 51.96
C GLN A 323 -109.05 91.08 50.65
N VAL A 324 -108.42 90.64 49.56
CA VAL A 324 -109.10 90.43 48.27
C VAL A 324 -110.16 89.34 48.41
N ARG A 325 -109.81 88.20 49.01
CA ARG A 325 -110.73 87.06 49.19
C ARG A 325 -111.91 87.37 50.12
N LYS A 326 -111.79 88.34 51.04
CA LYS A 326 -112.93 88.79 51.88
C LYS A 326 -114.04 89.48 51.09
N ARG A 327 -113.70 90.22 50.03
CA ARG A 327 -114.66 90.98 49.21
C ARG A 327 -115.03 90.28 47.90
N PHE A 328 -114.13 89.44 47.41
CA PHE A 328 -114.30 88.64 46.20
C PHE A 328 -114.07 87.16 46.55
N PRO A 329 -115.02 86.52 47.26
CA PRO A 329 -114.94 85.09 47.53
C PRO A 329 -115.10 84.33 46.20
N GLY A 330 -114.09 83.56 45.80
CA GLY A 330 -114.12 82.74 44.57
C GLY A 330 -113.27 83.24 43.40
N ILE A 331 -112.30 84.13 43.60
CA ILE A 331 -111.30 84.45 42.54
C ILE A 331 -110.56 83.18 42.09
N GLY A 332 -110.49 82.94 40.77
CA GLY A 332 -109.84 81.79 40.15
C GLY A 332 -108.43 82.09 39.66
N LEU A 333 -107.82 81.14 38.93
CA LEU A 333 -106.44 81.27 38.41
C LEU A 333 -106.28 82.46 37.45
N ALA A 334 -107.32 82.81 36.68
CA ALA A 334 -107.30 83.94 35.76
C ALA A 334 -107.25 85.28 36.50
N GLU A 335 -108.07 85.44 37.54
CA GLU A 335 -108.07 86.64 38.39
C GLU A 335 -106.79 86.73 39.23
N GLU A 336 -106.26 85.61 39.74
CA GLU A 336 -104.98 85.59 40.44
C GLU A 336 -103.82 86.02 39.53
N GLN A 337 -103.80 85.54 38.28
CA GLN A 337 -102.81 85.95 37.29
C GLN A 337 -102.96 87.44 36.95
N ALA A 338 -104.19 87.94 36.79
CA ALA A 338 -104.45 89.36 36.58
C ALA A 338 -103.95 90.23 37.76
N ILE A 339 -104.16 89.80 39.02
CA ILE A 339 -103.63 90.50 40.21
C ILE A 339 -102.10 90.53 40.18
N ARG A 340 -101.45 89.41 39.86
CA ARG A 340 -99.98 89.32 39.75
C ARG A 340 -99.44 90.27 38.70
N ASP A 341 -100.04 90.26 37.52
CA ASP A 341 -99.63 91.10 36.41
C ASP A 341 -99.89 92.58 36.70
N GLN A 342 -100.96 92.90 37.44
CA GLN A 342 -101.26 94.26 37.85
C GLN A 342 -100.27 94.80 38.90
N ILE A 343 -99.86 93.98 39.86
CA ILE A 343 -98.82 94.34 40.85
C ILE A 343 -97.46 94.46 40.16
N ASN A 344 -97.12 93.53 39.27
CA ASN A 344 -95.90 93.60 38.46
C ASN A 344 -95.88 94.85 37.58
N GLY A 345 -97.01 95.19 36.96
CA GLY A 345 -97.19 96.40 36.16
C GLY A 345 -96.92 97.66 37.00
N PHE A 346 -97.47 97.70 38.21
CA PHE A 346 -97.21 98.79 39.15
C PHE A 346 -95.74 98.88 39.59
N LEU A 347 -95.10 97.75 39.95
CA LEU A 347 -93.69 97.72 40.37
C LEU A 347 -92.72 98.02 39.21
N ARG A 348 -93.14 97.82 37.95
CA ARG A 348 -92.39 98.21 36.75
C ARG A 348 -92.58 99.69 36.39
N ARG A 349 -93.72 100.30 36.72
CA ARG A 349 -94.07 101.69 36.39
C ARG A 349 -94.90 102.33 37.52
N PRO A 350 -94.28 102.71 38.66
CA PRO A 350 -95.01 103.33 39.76
C PRO A 350 -95.55 104.71 39.32
N ASN A 351 -96.85 104.95 39.53
CA ASN A 351 -97.56 106.17 39.11
C ASN A 351 -96.91 107.46 39.67
N THR A 352 -96.90 108.55 38.90
CA THR A 352 -96.19 109.84 39.18
C THR A 352 -96.47 110.45 40.57
N ALA A 353 -97.60 110.10 41.21
CA ALA A 353 -97.94 110.50 42.57
C ALA A 353 -97.05 109.88 43.69
N LEU A 354 -96.16 108.93 43.36
CA LEU A 354 -95.15 108.37 44.25
C LEU A 354 -93.76 108.99 44.06
N GLN A 355 -93.57 109.90 43.11
CA GLN A 355 -92.28 110.51 42.77
C GLN A 355 -92.07 111.93 43.35
N ARG A 356 -93.02 112.46 44.13
CA ARG A 356 -92.81 113.63 45.00
C ARG A 356 -92.78 113.19 46.46
#